data_AF-A0A962CDZ5-F1
#
_entry.id   AF-A0A962CDZ5-F1
#
_cell.length_a   1.000
_cell.length_b   1.000
_cell.length_c   1.000
_cell.angle_alpha   90.00
_cell.angle_beta   90.00
_cell.angle_gamma   90.00
#
_symmetry.space_group_name_H-M   'P 1'
#
loop_
_entity.id
_entity.type
_entity.pdbx_description
1 polymer ?
#
loop_
_entity_poly.entity_id
_entity_poly.type
_entity_poly.pdbx_seq_one_letter_code
_entity_poly.pdbx_strand_id
1 'polypeptide(L)'
;MTATDYDAQKFHDGLVAHGLIVPVGVQGVFGRGHVFEDVLERFNALVSEIARDDGAEYFVFPPVIDRKVLESSDYMDSFPHLAGTV
;
A
#
# COMPACT_ATOMS: atom_id res chain seq x y z
N MET A 1 10.52 -16.36 17.15
CA MET A 1 10.12 -17.03 15.89
C MET A 1 11.24 -16.83 14.89
N THR A 2 11.85 -17.90 14.41
CA THR A 2 12.73 -17.85 13.23
C THR A 2 11.88 -17.53 12.00
N ALA A 3 12.37 -16.71 11.07
CA ALA A 3 11.60 -16.23 9.91
C ALA A 3 11.13 -17.33 8.94
N THR A 4 11.54 -18.58 9.15
CA THR A 4 11.39 -19.71 8.23
C THR A 4 10.07 -20.47 8.37
N ASP A 5 9.26 -20.20 9.40
CA ASP A 5 8.02 -20.95 9.73
C ASP A 5 6.75 -20.09 9.52
N TYR A 6 6.81 -19.14 8.57
CA TYR A 6 5.72 -18.21 8.30
C TYR A 6 4.61 -18.87 7.48
N ASP A 7 3.42 -18.95 8.09
CA ASP A 7 2.18 -19.35 7.41
C ASP A 7 1.37 -18.11 7.02
N ALA A 8 1.42 -17.77 5.73
CA ALA A 8 0.74 -16.60 5.18
C ALA A 8 -0.79 -16.70 5.30
N GLN A 9 -1.35 -17.90 5.16
CA GLN A 9 -2.79 -18.11 5.23
C GLN A 9 -3.28 -17.91 6.66
N LYS A 10 -2.60 -18.53 7.62
CA LYS A 10 -2.91 -18.36 9.04
C LYS A 10 -2.78 -16.90 9.48
N PHE A 11 -1.77 -16.19 8.98
CA PHE A 11 -1.62 -14.76 9.25
C PHE A 11 -2.78 -13.95 8.68
N HIS A 12 -3.11 -14.14 7.41
CA HIS A 12 -4.25 -13.48 6.75
C HIS A 12 -5.56 -13.73 7.51
N ASP A 13 -5.85 -14.99 7.84
CA ASP A 13 -7.08 -15.35 8.54
C ASP A 13 -7.15 -14.72 9.93
N GLY A 14 -6.01 -14.58 10.60
CA GLY A 14 -5.89 -13.82 11.84
C GLY A 14 -6.21 -12.33 11.67
N LEU A 15 -5.71 -11.69 10.62
CA LEU A 15 -6.01 -10.28 10.33
C LEU A 15 -7.50 -10.04 10.06
N VAL A 16 -8.13 -10.95 9.31
CA VAL A 16 -9.57 -10.91 9.03
C VAL A 16 -10.38 -11.13 10.31
N ALA A 17 -10.03 -12.16 11.11
CA ALA A 17 -10.74 -12.48 12.34
C ALA A 17 -10.75 -11.33 13.36
N HIS A 18 -9.72 -10.48 13.35
CA HIS A 18 -9.61 -9.31 14.23
C HIS A 18 -10.07 -7.99 13.58
N GLY A 19 -10.64 -8.04 12.37
CA GLY A 19 -11.14 -6.86 11.67
C GLY A 19 -10.06 -5.87 11.23
N LEU A 20 -8.79 -6.29 11.17
CA LEU A 20 -7.70 -5.47 10.66
C LEU A 20 -7.76 -5.35 9.13
N ILE A 21 -8.18 -6.43 8.48
CA ILE A 21 -8.42 -6.53 7.04
C ILE A 21 -9.89 -6.91 6.81
N VAL A 22 -10.54 -6.23 5.86
CA VAL A 22 -11.91 -6.49 5.44
C VAL A 22 -11.89 -7.10 4.03
N PRO A 23 -12.28 -8.38 3.86
CA PRO A 23 -12.33 -9.00 2.53
C PRO A 23 -13.34 -8.31 1.61
N VAL A 24 -12.97 -8.06 0.35
CA VAL A 24 -13.86 -7.45 -0.67
C VAL A 24 -14.09 -8.33 -1.90
N GLY A 25 -13.74 -9.62 -1.81
CA GLY A 25 -14.00 -10.61 -2.85
C GLY A 25 -13.02 -10.61 -4.04
N VAL A 26 -12.03 -9.72 -4.04
CA VAL A 26 -10.96 -9.67 -5.06
C VAL A 26 -9.62 -9.94 -4.40
N GLN A 27 -8.86 -10.89 -4.95
CA GLN A 27 -7.53 -11.21 -4.44
C GLN A 27 -6.61 -9.98 -4.53
N GLY A 28 -5.90 -9.68 -3.44
CA GLY A 28 -4.99 -8.53 -3.37
C GLY A 28 -5.66 -7.20 -3.06
N VAL A 29 -6.99 -7.14 -3.01
CA VAL A 29 -7.75 -5.95 -2.59
C VAL A 29 -8.42 -6.24 -1.26
N PHE A 30 -8.32 -5.30 -0.34
CA PHE A 30 -8.97 -5.39 0.95
C PHE A 30 -9.28 -4.01 1.52
N GLY A 31 -10.37 -3.92 2.28
CA GLY A 31 -10.61 -2.79 3.16
C GLY A 31 -9.69 -2.86 4.39
N ARG A 32 -9.40 -1.70 4.97
CA ARG A 32 -8.50 -1.57 6.12
C ARG A 32 -9.30 -1.15 7.35
N GLY A 33 -9.17 -1.90 8.43
CA GLY A 33 -9.81 -1.59 9.69
C GLY A 33 -9.13 -0.41 10.40
N HIS A 34 -9.82 0.20 11.36
CA HIS A 34 -9.29 1.35 12.12
C HIS A 34 -7.92 1.07 12.75
N VAL A 35 -7.74 -0.09 13.39
CA VAL A 35 -6.46 -0.43 14.04
C VAL A 35 -5.34 -0.63 13.01
N PHE A 36 -5.66 -1.14 11.82
CA PHE A 36 -4.68 -1.23 10.73
C PHE A 36 -4.23 0.17 10.29
N GLU A 37 -5.18 1.09 10.10
CA GLU A 37 -4.90 2.48 9.74
C GLU A 37 -4.08 3.21 10.81
N ASP A 38 -4.39 3.04 12.11
CA ASP A 38 -3.61 3.63 13.20
C ASP A 38 -2.16 3.12 13.21
N VAL A 39 -1.93 1.82 12.97
CA VAL A 39 -0.58 1.26 12.82
C VAL A 39 0.15 1.88 11.62
N LEU A 40 -0.54 1.99 10.47
CA LEU A 40 0.03 2.57 9.26
C LEU A 40 0.38 4.06 9.45
N GLU A 41 -0.50 4.83 10.08
CA GLU A 41 -0.30 6.24 10.40
C GLU A 41 0.93 6.44 11.30
N ARG A 42 1.04 5.66 12.39
CA ARG A 42 2.18 5.72 13.31
C ARG A 42 3.49 5.32 12.64
N PHE A 43 3.45 4.32 11.76
CA PHE A 43 4.63 3.92 11.00
C PHE A 43 5.09 5.06 10.07
N ASN A 44 4.16 5.68 9.34
CA ASN A 44 4.47 6.83 8.49
C ASN A 44 5.04 7.99 9.30
N ALA A 45 4.45 8.31 10.46
CA ALA A 45 4.95 9.35 11.35
C ALA A 45 6.38 9.09 11.83
N LEU A 46 6.70 7.83 12.18
CA LEU A 46 8.05 7.43 12.56
C LEU A 46 9.05 7.60 11.41
N VAL A 47 8.69 7.18 10.20
CA VAL A 47 9.54 7.36 9.01
C VAL A 47 9.77 8.84 8.73
N SER A 48 8.72 9.67 8.79
CA SER A 48 8.83 11.12 8.61
C SER A 48 9.69 11.79 9.70
N GLU A 49 9.64 11.29 10.94
CA GLU A 49 10.51 11.77 12.00
C GLU A 49 11.97 11.42 11.76
N ILE A 50 12.27 10.19 11.32
CA ILE A 50 13.63 9.77 10.99
C ILE A 50 14.21 10.60 9.84
N ALA A 51 13.40 10.91 8.83
CA ALA A 51 13.79 11.65 7.63
C ALA A 51 13.67 13.18 7.77
N ARG A 52 13.46 13.70 8.99
CA ARG A 52 13.15 15.13 9.22
C ARG A 52 14.20 16.07 8.63
N ASP A 53 15.46 15.69 8.69
CA ASP A 53 16.60 16.53 8.28
C ASP A 53 17.01 16.33 6.81
N ASP A 54 16.29 15.50 6.06
CA ASP A 54 16.58 15.24 4.63
C ASP A 54 16.17 16.42 3.73
N GLY A 55 15.47 17.42 4.27
CA GLY A 55 15.01 18.60 3.51
C GLY A 55 13.96 18.28 2.46
N ALA A 56 13.23 17.16 2.62
CA ALA A 56 12.23 16.70 1.67
C ALA A 56 11.00 17.63 1.64
N GLU A 57 10.53 17.95 0.42
CA GLU A 57 9.27 18.67 0.22
C GLU A 57 8.08 17.71 0.22
N TYR A 58 7.01 18.09 0.92
CA TYR A 58 5.79 17.28 1.01
C TYR A 58 4.80 17.63 -0.10
N PHE A 59 4.46 16.63 -0.92
CA PHE A 59 3.45 16.75 -1.98
C PHE A 59 2.35 15.71 -1.82
N VAL A 60 1.10 16.12 -2.10
CA VAL A 60 -0.05 15.23 -2.20
C VAL A 60 -0.62 15.35 -3.61
N PHE A 61 -0.38 14.33 -4.44
CA PHE A 61 -0.95 14.24 -5.77
C PHE A 61 -2.24 13.42 -5.74
N PRO A 62 -3.21 13.72 -6.62
CA PRO A 62 -4.41 12.91 -6.73
C PRO A 62 -4.09 11.49 -7.20
N PRO A 63 -4.97 10.49 -6.95
CA PRO A 63 -4.78 9.11 -7.39
C PRO A 63 -5.04 8.93 -8.90
N VAL A 64 -4.93 10.01 -9.68
CA VAL A 64 -5.07 10.03 -11.14
C VAL A 64 -3.89 10.79 -11.72
N ILE A 65 -3.38 10.31 -12.84
CA ILE A 65 -2.25 10.91 -13.54
C ILE A 65 -2.62 11.11 -15.01
N ASP A 66 -2.04 12.14 -15.64
CA ASP A 66 -2.25 12.39 -17.06
C ASP A 66 -1.67 11.23 -17.88
N ARG A 67 -2.43 10.76 -18.88
CA ARG A 67 -2.01 9.69 -19.78
C ARG A 67 -0.65 9.97 -20.43
N LYS A 68 -0.35 11.22 -20.81
CA LYS A 68 0.93 11.58 -21.42
C LYS A 68 2.10 11.37 -20.47
N VAL A 69 1.90 11.61 -19.18
CA VAL A 69 2.91 11.35 -18.14
C VAL A 69 3.14 9.85 -18.01
N LEU A 70 2.06 9.06 -17.99
CA LEU A 70 2.14 7.61 -17.94
C LEU A 70 2.90 7.03 -19.15
N GLU A 71 2.57 7.47 -20.36
CA GLU A 71 3.24 7.05 -21.60
C GLU A 71 4.74 7.43 -21.62
N SER A 72 5.10 8.59 -21.07
CA SER A 72 6.51 9.04 -21.02
C SER A 72 7.38 8.30 -20.00
N SER A 73 6.78 7.51 -19.11
CA SER A 73 7.49 6.82 -18.01
C SER A 73 7.93 5.39 -18.35
N ASP A 74 7.79 4.98 -19.62
CA ASP A 74 7.96 3.60 -20.11
C ASP A 74 7.11 2.54 -19.36
N TYR A 75 6.18 2.99 -18.51
CA TYR A 75 5.29 2.13 -17.73
C TYR A 75 4.35 1.34 -18.64
N MET A 76 3.85 1.96 -19.70
CA MET A 76 2.98 1.29 -20.67
C MET A 76 3.71 0.19 -21.45
N ASP A 77 5.01 0.34 -21.67
CA ASP A 77 5.82 -0.67 -22.35
C ASP A 77 6.16 -1.82 -21.38
N SER A 78 6.43 -1.49 -20.11
CA SER A 78 6.87 -2.46 -19.10
C SER A 78 5.71 -3.24 -18.45
N PHE A 79 4.58 -2.57 -18.20
CA PHE A 79 3.45 -3.10 -17.42
C PHE A 79 2.08 -2.77 -18.04
N PRO A 80 1.84 -3.05 -19.34
CA PRO A 80 0.61 -2.67 -20.02
C PRO A 80 -0.66 -3.28 -19.39
N HIS A 81 -0.53 -4.45 -18.77
CA HIS A 81 -1.63 -5.16 -18.11
C HIS A 81 -2.02 -4.60 -16.74
N LEU A 82 -1.18 -3.71 -16.15
CA LEU A 82 -1.43 -3.05 -14.86
C LEU A 82 -1.92 -1.61 -15.02
N ALA A 83 -2.02 -1.10 -16.25
CA ALA A 83 -2.63 0.19 -16.54
C ALA A 83 -4.16 0.03 -16.55
N GLY A 84 -4.79 0.17 -15.39
CA GLY A 84 -6.24 0.30 -15.30
C GLY A 84 -6.65 1.70 -15.77
N THR A 85 -7.39 1.79 -16.88
CA THR A 85 -8.08 3.02 -17.27
C THR A 85 -9.37 3.17 -16.49
N VAL A 86 -9.59 4.35 -15.91
CA VAL A 86 -10.88 4.77 -15.35
C VAL A 86 -11.65 5.54 -16.42
#